data_AF-A0A150A1H7-F1
#
_entry.id   AF-A0A150A1H7-F1
#
_cell.length_a   1.000
_cell.length_b   1.000
_cell.length_c   1.000
_cell.angle_alpha   90.00
_cell.angle_beta   90.00
_cell.angle_gamma   90.00
#
_symmetry.space_group_name_H-M   'P 1'
#
loop_
_entity.id
_entity.type
_entity.pdbx_description
1 polymer ?
#
loop_
_entity_poly.entity_id
_entity_poly.type
_entity_poly.pdbx_seq_one_letter_code
_entity_poly.pdbx_strand_id
1 'polypeptide(L)'
;MTGDSGADWHFYAVVETAVDGGHTLAAFGPRPTALDALRLAVHSVNHTAYSVLEQGIAGDPRAEASVVERLPITSFTIRRHRRSTSELDARWMLNGGRHHR
;
A
#
# COMPACT_ATOMS: atom_id res chain seq x y z
N MET A 1 32.68 -3.64 -5.99
CA MET A 1 31.57 -3.67 -5.01
C MET A 1 30.81 -2.36 -5.14
N THR A 2 29.81 -2.30 -6.00
CA THR A 2 28.95 -1.13 -6.18
C THR A 2 27.99 -1.07 -5.01
N GLY A 3 28.21 -0.10 -4.11
CA GLY A 3 27.35 0.14 -2.96
C GLY A 3 25.92 0.37 -3.42
N ASP A 4 25.04 -0.55 -3.06
CA ASP A 4 23.61 -0.33 -3.03
C ASP A 4 23.37 0.63 -1.85
N SER A 5 23.56 1.92 -2.11
CA SER A 5 23.21 2.98 -1.18
C SER A 5 21.71 2.83 -0.92
N GLY A 6 21.32 2.23 0.21
CA GLY A 6 19.93 1.99 0.61
C GLY A 6 19.03 3.23 0.74
N ALA A 7 19.47 4.38 0.21
CA ALA A 7 18.86 5.70 0.27
C ALA A 7 18.03 6.09 -0.97
N ASP A 8 18.01 5.30 -2.06
CA ASP A 8 17.26 5.64 -3.30
C ASP A 8 15.90 4.93 -3.44
N TRP A 9 15.25 4.62 -2.31
CA TRP A 9 14.00 3.86 -2.31
C TRP A 9 12.84 4.64 -1.70
N HIS A 10 11.66 4.44 -2.29
CA HIS A 10 10.38 4.83 -1.72
C HIS A 10 9.47 3.64 -1.53
N PHE A 11 8.58 3.74 -0.56
CA PHE A 11 7.69 2.65 -0.16
C PHE A 11 6.24 3.04 -0.37
N TYR A 12 5.46 2.12 -0.92
CA TYR A 12 4.03 2.29 -1.15
C TYR A 12 3.29 1.20 -0.38
N ALA A 13 2.23 1.60 0.33
CA ALA A 13 1.27 0.70 0.91
C ALA A 13 0.18 0.41 -0.12
N VAL A 14 0.33 -0.69 -0.86
CA VAL A 14 -0.72 -1.20 -1.75
C VAL A 14 -1.73 -1.94 -0.89
N VAL A 15 -2.99 -1.53 -0.92
CA VAL A 15 -4.04 -2.06 -0.04
C VAL A 15 -5.10 -2.78 -0.85
N GLU A 16 -5.63 -3.85 -0.27
CA GLU A 16 -6.50 -4.78 -0.96
C GLU A 16 -7.64 -5.24 -0.04
N THR A 17 -8.68 -5.80 -0.65
CA THR A 17 -9.78 -6.44 0.05
C THR A 17 -9.90 -7.90 -0.35
N ALA A 18 -10.18 -8.76 0.62
CA ALA A 18 -10.36 -10.20 0.43
C ALA A 18 -11.80 -10.55 0.01
N VAL A 19 -12.75 -9.62 0.15
CA VAL A 19 -14.13 -9.79 -0.33
C VAL A 19 -14.11 -9.68 -1.86
N ASP A 20 -14.81 -10.58 -2.54
CA ASP A 20 -14.87 -10.68 -4.01
C ASP A 20 -13.52 -10.92 -4.72
N GLY A 21 -12.61 -11.67 -4.07
CA GLY A 21 -11.48 -12.29 -4.79
C GLY A 21 -10.16 -11.51 -4.80
N GLY A 22 -9.97 -10.52 -3.92
CA GLY A 22 -8.65 -9.90 -3.74
C GLY A 22 -8.44 -8.66 -4.61
N HIS A 23 -9.34 -7.68 -4.57
CA HIS A 23 -9.17 -6.47 -5.38
C HIS A 23 -8.14 -5.51 -4.76
N THR A 24 -7.19 -5.03 -5.57
CA THR A 24 -6.39 -3.87 -5.19
C THR A 24 -7.27 -2.62 -5.15
N LEU A 25 -7.48 -2.08 -3.96
CA LEU A 25 -8.35 -0.93 -3.73
C LEU A 25 -7.64 0.38 -4.03
N ALA A 26 -6.42 0.54 -3.50
CA ALA A 26 -5.64 1.76 -3.65
C ALA A 26 -4.15 1.49 -3.40
N ALA A 27 -3.30 2.44 -3.81
CA ALA A 27 -1.91 2.50 -3.40
C ALA A 27 -1.65 3.83 -2.67
N PHE A 28 -1.19 3.76 -1.42
CA PHE A 28 -0.87 4.94 -0.62
C PHE A 28 0.65 5.18 -0.53
N GLY A 29 1.06 6.43 -0.65
CA GLY A 29 2.47 6.83 -0.67
C GLY A 29 2.78 7.88 -1.74
N PRO A 30 4.07 8.13 -2.04
CA PRO A 30 5.25 7.44 -1.49
C PRO A 30 5.51 7.76 -0.02
N ARG A 31 6.13 6.81 0.69
CA ARG A 31 6.70 7.01 2.03
C ARG A 31 8.23 6.85 1.99
N PRO A 32 8.97 7.58 2.86
CA PRO A 32 10.43 7.55 2.86
C PRO A 32 10.99 6.25 3.45
N THR A 33 10.23 5.56 4.31
CA THR A 33 10.67 4.30 4.95
C THR A 33 9.61 3.21 4.85
N ALA A 34 10.07 1.95 4.91
CA ALA A 34 9.19 0.79 4.99
C ALA A 34 8.30 0.83 6.24
N LEU A 35 8.82 1.35 7.36
CA LEU A 35 8.09 1.47 8.62
C LEU A 35 6.94 2.48 8.51
N ASP A 36 7.16 3.62 7.84
CA ASP A 36 6.10 4.61 7.63
C ASP A 36 5.00 4.07 6.71
N ALA A 37 5.39 3.34 5.66
CA ALA A 37 4.43 2.66 4.79
C ALA A 37 3.66 1.56 5.56
N LEU A 38 4.34 0.80 6.42
CA LEU A 38 3.69 -0.22 7.25
C LEU A 38 2.71 0.39 8.26
N ARG A 39 3.09 1.46 8.95
CA ARG A 39 2.20 2.17 9.87
C ARG A 39 0.95 2.66 9.16
N LEU A 40 1.10 3.21 7.96
CA LEU A 40 -0.03 3.62 7.14
C LEU A 40 -0.89 2.43 6.73
N ALA A 41 -0.28 1.34 6.27
CA ALA A 41 -1.02 0.15 5.85
C ALA A 41 -1.83 -0.44 7.00
N VAL A 42 -1.23 -0.57 8.19
CA VAL A 42 -1.89 -1.05 9.42
C VAL A 42 -3.02 -0.11 9.83
N HIS A 43 -2.78 1.22 9.80
CA HIS A 43 -3.83 2.22 10.07
C HIS A 43 -4.99 2.11 9.08
N SER A 44 -4.72 1.73 7.83
CA SER A 44 -5.75 1.62 6.79
C SER A 44 -6.60 0.36 6.92
N VAL A 45 -6.16 -0.67 7.64
CA VAL A 45 -6.93 -1.90 7.84
C VAL A 45 -8.22 -1.60 8.61
N ASN A 46 -9.33 -2.22 8.18
CA ASN A 46 -10.70 -1.98 8.65
C ASN A 46 -11.30 -0.63 8.24
N HIS A 47 -10.55 0.23 7.55
CA HIS A 47 -11.06 1.42 6.90
C HIS A 47 -11.32 1.14 5.41
N THR A 48 -12.17 1.94 4.79
CA THR A 48 -12.32 1.93 3.33
C THR A 48 -11.22 2.78 2.71
N ALA A 49 -10.75 2.44 1.52
CA ALA A 49 -9.73 3.24 0.84
C ALA A 49 -10.20 4.70 0.64
N TYR A 50 -11.49 4.91 0.38
CA TYR A 50 -12.12 6.23 0.37
C TYR A 50 -11.92 6.99 1.69
N SER A 51 -12.25 6.38 2.84
CA SER A 51 -12.13 7.07 4.14
C SER A 51 -10.69 7.42 4.52
N VAL A 52 -9.70 6.69 3.99
CA VAL A 52 -8.28 7.00 4.20
C VAL A 52 -7.87 8.18 3.32
N LEU A 53 -8.35 8.26 2.08
CA LEU A 53 -8.11 9.40 1.18
C LEU A 53 -8.75 10.70 1.74
N GLU A 54 -9.96 10.62 2.28
CA GLU A 54 -10.65 11.75 2.91
C GLU A 54 -9.92 12.32 4.13
N GLN A 55 -9.06 11.52 4.79
CA GLN A 55 -8.16 12.00 5.85
C GLN A 55 -6.97 12.81 5.31
N GLY A 56 -6.90 13.06 3.99
CA GLY A 56 -5.81 13.78 3.33
C GLY A 56 -4.57 12.91 3.08
N ILE A 57 -4.68 11.59 3.20
CA ILE A 57 -3.57 10.67 2.89
C ILE A 57 -3.38 10.64 1.37
N ALA A 58 -2.17 10.94 0.91
CA ALA A 58 -1.80 10.77 -0.49
C ALA A 58 -1.91 9.31 -0.93
N GLY A 59 -2.72 9.07 -1.96
CA GLY A 59 -2.89 7.76 -2.56
C GLY A 59 -3.64 7.81 -3.89
N ASP A 60 -3.66 6.66 -4.53
CA ASP A 60 -4.22 6.47 -5.87
C ASP A 60 -5.21 5.31 -5.84
N PRO A 61 -6.53 5.56 -6.00
CA PRO A 61 -7.54 4.52 -6.15
C PRO A 61 -7.27 3.64 -7.37
N ARG A 62 -7.38 2.32 -7.21
CA ARG A 62 -7.14 1.33 -8.28
C ARG A 62 -8.35 0.49 -8.66
N ALA A 63 -9.41 0.55 -7.87
CA ALA A 63 -10.70 -0.08 -8.14
C ALA A 63 -11.78 0.97 -8.47
N GLU A 64 -12.95 0.51 -8.90
CA GLU A 64 -14.12 1.37 -9.11
C GLU A 64 -14.53 2.09 -7.81
N ALA A 65 -15.06 3.31 -7.94
CA ALA A 65 -15.42 4.15 -6.80
C ALA A 65 -16.34 3.43 -5.79
N SER A 66 -17.33 2.70 -6.29
CA SER A 66 -18.26 1.90 -5.47
C SER A 66 -17.55 0.86 -4.61
N VAL A 67 -16.46 0.27 -5.11
CA VAL A 67 -15.65 -0.74 -4.41
C VAL A 67 -14.74 -0.05 -3.38
N VAL A 68 -14.08 1.04 -3.78
CA VAL A 68 -13.19 1.86 -2.94
C VAL A 68 -13.92 2.47 -1.73
N GLU A 69 -15.19 2.84 -1.90
CA GLU A 69 -16.04 3.44 -0.87
C GLU A 69 -16.66 2.44 0.10
N ARG A 70 -16.93 1.22 -0.35
CA ARG A 70 -17.76 0.26 0.42
C ARG A 70 -16.97 -0.89 1.02
N LEU A 71 -15.90 -1.34 0.34
CA LEU A 71 -15.15 -2.49 0.82
C LEU A 71 -14.04 -2.07 1.79
N PRO A 72 -13.99 -2.69 2.98
CA PRO A 72 -12.89 -2.44 3.90
C PRO A 72 -11.60 -3.03 3.34
N ILE A 73 -10.50 -2.35 3.63
CA ILE A 73 -9.16 -2.87 3.45
C ILE A 73 -8.96 -4.00 4.45
N THR A 74 -8.62 -5.18 3.95
CA THR A 74 -8.37 -6.38 4.77
C THR A 74 -6.95 -6.88 4.64
N SER A 75 -6.22 -6.50 3.59
CA SER A 75 -4.83 -6.88 3.39
C SER A 75 -4.05 -5.75 2.74
N PHE A 76 -2.74 -5.87 2.82
CA PHE A 76 -1.82 -4.92 2.23
C PHE A 76 -0.52 -5.58 1.82
N THR A 77 0.13 -4.93 0.87
CA THR A 77 1.45 -5.23 0.37
C THR A 77 2.27 -3.95 0.40
N ILE A 78 3.38 -3.94 1.14
CA ILE A 78 4.36 -2.87 1.04
C ILE A 78 5.30 -3.19 -0.12
N ARG A 79 5.31 -2.31 -1.12
CA ARG A 79 6.20 -2.38 -2.27
C ARG A 79 7.28 -1.31 -2.16
N ARG A 80 8.47 -1.64 -2.64
CA ARG A 80 9.61 -0.72 -2.71
C ARG A 80 9.90 -0.38 -4.16
N HIS A 81 9.94 0.92 -4.46
CA HIS A 81 10.22 1.45 -5.79
C HIS A 81 11.47 2.32 -5.76
N ARG A 82 12.27 2.26 -6.81
CA ARG A 82 13.45 3.12 -6.96
C ARG A 82 12.99 4.56 -7.14
N ARG A 83 13.48 5.50 -6.36
CA ARG A 83 13.02 6.90 -6.40
C ARG A 83 13.31 7.55 -7.76
N SER A 84 14.46 7.24 -8.36
CA SER A 84 14.91 7.81 -9.64
C SER A 84 14.14 7.29 -10.87
N THR A 85 13.72 6.01 -10.87
CA THR A 85 13.13 5.35 -12.06
C THR A 85 11.71 4.85 -11.85
N SER A 86 11.20 4.89 -10.61
CA SER A 86 9.94 4.25 -10.19
C SER A 86 9.87 2.74 -10.43
N GLU A 87 11.00 2.10 -10.74
CA GLU A 87 11.11 0.66 -10.94
C GLU A 87 10.81 -0.09 -9.64
N LEU A 88 9.92 -1.08 -9.72
CA LEU A 88 9.56 -1.95 -8.60
C LEU A 88 10.71 -2.94 -8.32
N ASP A 89 11.12 -3.03 -7.06
CA ASP A 89 12.03 -4.11 -6.63
C ASP A 89 11.25 -5.43 -6.47
N ALA A 90 11.32 -6.29 -7.48
CA ALA A 90 10.64 -7.58 -7.48
C ALA A 90 11.13 -8.55 -6.39
N ARG A 91 12.29 -8.29 -5.77
CA ARG A 91 12.86 -9.17 -4.72
C ARG A 91 12.45 -8.76 -3.31
N TRP A 92 11.78 -7.62 -3.15
CA TRP A 92 11.42 -7.10 -1.84
C TRP A 92 9.94 -6.76 -1.77
N MET A 93 9.27 -7.38 -0.79
CA MET A 93 7.86 -7.15 -0.52
C MET A 93 7.55 -7.52 0.93
N LEU A 94 6.66 -6.79 1.57
CA LEU A 94 6.12 -7.16 2.88
C LEU A 94 4.60 -7.24 2.79
N ASN A 95 4.07 -8.43 3.05
CA ASN A 95 2.63 -8.68 3.02
C ASN A 95 2.09 -8.71 4.45
N GLY A 96 0.87 -8.22 4.62
CA GLY A 96 0.18 -8.28 5.90
C GLY A 96 -1.32 -8.10 5.71
N GLY A 97 -2.08 -8.36 6.75
CA GLY A 97 -3.52 -8.23 6.68
C GLY A 97 -4.23 -8.87 7.85
N ARG A 98 -5.55 -8.77 7.80
CA ARG A 98 -6.46 -9.44 8.70
C ARG A 98 -6.61 -10.89 8.24
N HIS A 99 -6.12 -11.81 9.05
CA HIS A 99 -6.51 -13.21 8.92
C HIS A 99 -7.87 -13.38 9.59
N HIS A 100 -8.90 -13.69 8.80
CA HIS A 100 -10.13 -14.26 9.35
C HIS A 100 -9.76 -15.66 9.84
N ARG A 101 -9.69 -15.81 11.16
CA ARG A 101 -9.53 -17.11 11.82
C ARG A 101 -10.91 -17.66 12.17
#